data_AF-A0A661ALK8-F1
#
_entry.id   AF-A0A661ALK8-F1
#
_cell.length_a   1.000
_cell.length_b   1.000
_cell.length_c   1.000
_cell.angle_alpha   90.00
_cell.angle_beta   90.00
_cell.angle_gamma   90.00
#
_symmetry.space_group_name_H-M   'P 1'
#
loop_
_entity.id
_entity.type
_entity.pdbx_description
1 polymer ?
#
loop_
_entity_poly.entity_id
_entity_poly.type
_entity_poly.pdbx_seq_one_letter_code
_entity_poly.pdbx_strand_id
1 'polypeptide(L)'
;DAKYPAWSPDDSLIAYGEWWTHIVNLDGDSIKVYQKAKKPDWGPAGSNKIITFSYFFDPMEINIETDEIDTISYFKSGDGIKWSPDGLWFIAYDGDWFVIRSNGTNKWYLKDLIK
;
A
#
# COMPACT_ATOMS: atom_id res chain seq x y z
N ASP A 1 15.60 -4.65 9.31
CA ASP A 1 16.14 -3.51 8.52
C ASP A 1 14.98 -2.58 8.18
N ALA A 2 15.15 -1.28 8.37
CA ALA A 2 14.08 -0.29 8.15
C ALA A 2 14.04 0.09 6.67
N LYS A 3 13.18 -0.61 5.91
CA LYS A 3 13.06 -0.43 4.46
C LYS A 3 11.66 0.03 4.07
N TYR A 4 11.56 0.73 2.95
CA TYR A 4 10.29 1.21 2.37
C TYR A 4 9.45 2.06 3.34
N PRO A 5 10.01 3.14 3.91
CA PRO A 5 9.23 4.03 4.77
C PRO A 5 8.20 4.82 3.96
N ALA A 6 7.06 5.11 4.59
CA ALA A 6 5.99 5.95 4.07
C ALA A 6 5.37 6.79 5.21
N TRP A 7 5.12 8.06 4.92
CA TRP A 7 4.47 9.01 5.83
C TRP A 7 2.96 8.85 5.81
N SER A 8 2.32 8.89 6.98
CA SER A 8 0.87 9.04 7.04
C SER A 8 0.44 10.42 6.51
N PRO A 9 -0.78 10.56 5.96
CA PRO A 9 -1.21 11.82 5.33
C PRO A 9 -1.38 13.00 6.31
N ASP A 10 -1.42 12.70 7.61
CA ASP A 10 -1.54 13.67 8.71
C ASP A 10 -0.19 13.94 9.41
N ASP A 11 0.92 13.46 8.84
CA ASP A 11 2.29 13.61 9.34
C ASP A 11 2.54 13.04 10.75
N SER A 12 1.63 12.23 11.30
CA SER A 12 1.71 11.76 12.69
C SER A 12 2.37 10.37 12.85
N LEU A 13 2.41 9.57 11.78
CA LEU A 13 2.87 8.19 11.79
C LEU A 13 3.80 7.89 10.61
N ILE A 14 4.67 6.90 10.81
CA ILE A 14 5.51 6.32 9.77
C ILE A 14 5.19 4.83 9.67
N ALA A 15 4.94 4.35 8.45
CA ALA A 15 4.88 2.93 8.15
C ALA A 15 6.19 2.51 7.47
N TYR A 16 6.77 1.37 7.84
CA TYR A 16 7.93 0.83 7.13
C TYR A 16 7.97 -0.69 7.25
N GLY A 17 8.60 -1.37 6.28
CA GLY A 17 8.69 -2.83 6.33
C GLY A 17 8.97 -3.52 5.00
N GLU A 18 9.95 -4.42 4.98
CA GLU A 18 10.14 -5.36 3.86
C GLU A 18 9.47 -6.70 4.09
N TRP A 19 9.50 -7.22 5.32
CA TRP A 19 8.97 -8.54 5.67
C TRP A 19 7.71 -8.44 6.50
N TRP A 20 7.70 -7.48 7.42
CA TRP A 20 6.57 -7.09 8.26
C TRP A 20 6.44 -5.58 8.18
N THR A 21 5.22 -5.08 8.26
CA THR A 21 4.95 -3.64 8.31
C THR A 21 4.84 -3.21 9.76
N HIS A 22 5.70 -2.27 10.14
CA HIS A 22 5.68 -1.58 11.43
C HIS A 22 5.03 -0.22 11.27
N ILE A 23 4.18 0.16 12.21
CA ILE A 23 3.64 1.51 12.35
C ILE A 23 4.25 2.12 13.59
N VAL A 24 4.93 3.25 13.42
CA VAL A 24 5.57 3.99 14.52
C VAL A 24 5.08 5.42 14.59
N ASN A 25 5.05 5.99 15.78
CA ASN A 25 4.87 7.43 15.98
C ASN A 25 6.21 8.19 15.83
N LEU A 26 6.15 9.51 15.92
CA LEU A 26 7.34 10.37 15.81
C LEU A 26 8.28 10.32 17.03
N ASP A 27 7.78 9.82 18.17
CA ASP A 27 8.60 9.57 19.35
C ASP A 27 9.41 8.26 19.24
N GLY A 28 9.15 7.47 18.18
CA GLY A 28 9.84 6.21 17.88
C GLY A 28 9.19 4.96 18.47
N ASP A 29 8.01 5.09 19.09
CA ASP A 29 7.27 3.96 19.63
C ASP A 29 6.62 3.14 18.52
N SER A 30 6.76 1.82 18.59
CA SER A 30 6.02 0.89 17.73
C SER A 30 4.58 0.77 18.21
N ILE A 31 3.65 1.27 17.41
CA ILE A 31 2.21 1.26 17.70
C ILE A 31 1.57 -0.05 17.21
N LYS A 32 1.92 -0.51 16.00
CA LYS A 32 1.37 -1.73 15.39
C LYS A 32 2.41 -2.50 14.57
N VAL A 33 2.20 -3.80 14.41
CA VAL A 33 3.02 -4.68 13.55
C VAL A 33 2.14 -5.66 12.77
N TYR A 34 2.27 -5.66 11.45
CA TYR A 34 1.55 -6.55 10.53
C TYR A 34 2.52 -7.54 9.87
N GLN A 35 2.47 -8.80 10.31
CA GLN A 35 3.45 -9.83 9.92
C GLN A 35 3.33 -10.36 8.48
N LYS A 36 2.24 -10.02 7.79
CA LYS A 36 1.99 -10.46 6.40
C LYS A 36 1.97 -9.30 5.41
N ALA A 37 2.39 -8.11 5.84
CA ALA A 37 2.35 -6.89 5.05
C ALA A 37 3.76 -6.41 4.73
N LYS A 38 3.99 -6.03 3.47
CA LYS A 38 5.28 -5.63 2.90
C LYS A 38 5.17 -4.32 2.13
N LYS A 39 6.24 -3.51 2.14
CA LYS A 39 6.39 -2.24 1.38
C LYS A 39 5.15 -1.33 1.48
N PRO A 40 4.76 -0.91 2.69
CA PRO A 40 3.51 -0.20 2.92
C PRO A 40 3.45 1.13 2.15
N ASP A 41 2.22 1.58 1.91
CA ASP A 41 1.92 2.92 1.42
C ASP A 41 0.62 3.42 2.05
N TRP A 42 0.60 4.68 2.46
CA TRP A 42 -0.57 5.24 3.11
C TRP A 42 -1.64 5.60 2.09
N GLY A 43 -2.88 5.30 2.46
CA GLY A 43 -4.08 5.71 1.75
C GLY A 43 -4.30 7.22 1.79
N PRO A 44 -5.35 7.71 1.11
CA PRO A 44 -5.67 9.13 1.07
C PRO A 44 -5.95 9.67 2.48
N ALA A 45 -5.88 11.00 2.62
CA ALA A 45 -6.09 11.68 3.90
C ALA A 45 -7.43 11.28 4.55
N GLY A 46 -7.39 10.98 5.85
CA GLY A 46 -8.56 10.58 6.64
C GLY A 46 -9.03 9.13 6.42
N SER A 47 -8.33 8.33 5.62
CA SER A 47 -8.73 6.93 5.36
C SER A 47 -8.31 5.95 6.44
N ASN A 48 -7.25 6.25 7.20
CA ASN A 48 -6.59 5.33 8.13
C ASN A 48 -6.22 3.99 7.50
N LYS A 49 -5.94 4.00 6.19
CA LYS A 49 -5.66 2.81 5.40
C LYS A 49 -4.22 2.76 4.94
N ILE A 50 -3.71 1.55 4.79
CA ILE A 50 -2.43 1.24 4.17
C ILE A 50 -2.68 0.25 3.05
N ILE A 51 -2.10 0.49 1.88
CA ILE A 51 -1.97 -0.53 0.85
C ILE A 51 -0.60 -1.21 0.95
N THR A 52 -0.60 -2.51 0.75
CA THR A 52 0.55 -3.38 0.91
C THR A 52 0.36 -4.62 0.04
N PHE A 53 1.27 -5.58 0.13
CA PHE A 53 1.08 -6.89 -0.46
C PHE A 53 1.61 -8.01 0.44
N SER A 54 1.06 -9.21 0.23
CA SER A 54 1.36 -10.43 0.98
C SER A 54 2.71 -11.04 0.61
N TYR A 55 3.12 -12.11 1.32
CA TYR A 55 4.29 -12.90 0.90
C TYR A 55 4.16 -13.47 -0.52
N PHE A 56 2.93 -13.77 -0.95
CA PHE A 56 2.61 -14.28 -2.28
C PHE A 56 2.24 -13.17 -3.27
N PHE A 57 2.58 -11.92 -2.94
CA PHE A 57 2.32 -10.72 -3.74
C PHE A 57 0.83 -10.37 -3.89
N ASP A 58 -0.05 -10.95 -3.09
CA ASP A 58 -1.46 -10.55 -3.11
C ASP A 58 -1.60 -9.12 -2.59
N PRO A 59 -2.16 -8.19 -3.35
CA PRO A 59 -2.42 -6.83 -2.88
C PRO A 59 -3.41 -6.86 -1.71
N MET A 60 -3.11 -6.08 -0.67
CA MET A 60 -3.90 -6.03 0.56
C MET A 60 -4.07 -4.58 1.00
N GLU A 61 -5.25 -4.28 1.53
CA GLU A 61 -5.57 -3.04 2.22
C GLU A 61 -5.73 -3.34 3.72
N ILE A 62 -5.14 -2.49 4.56
CA ILE A 62 -5.21 -2.60 6.01
C ILE A 62 -5.82 -1.33 6.57
N ASN A 63 -6.90 -1.43 7.34
CA ASN A 63 -7.40 -0.34 8.16
C ASN A 63 -6.69 -0.38 9.52
N ILE A 64 -5.89 0.63 9.81
CA ILE A 64 -5.07 0.66 11.03
C ILE A 64 -5.87 1.00 12.29
N GLU A 65 -7.09 1.54 12.19
CA GLU A 65 -7.95 1.78 13.35
C GLU A 65 -8.66 0.50 13.79
N THR A 66 -9.19 -0.27 12.83
CA THR A 66 -10.00 -1.47 13.09
C THR A 66 -9.21 -2.77 13.06
N ASP A 67 -7.96 -2.75 12.58
CA ASP A 67 -7.15 -3.93 12.24
C ASP A 67 -7.79 -4.86 11.20
N GLU A 68 -8.75 -4.34 10.43
CA GLU A 68 -9.33 -5.04 9.30
C GLU A 68 -8.32 -5.14 8.15
N ILE A 69 -8.28 -6.30 7.50
CA ILE A 69 -7.36 -6.61 6.41
C ILE A 69 -8.18 -7.19 5.26
N ASP A 70 -8.21 -6.47 4.15
CA ASP A 70 -8.89 -6.86 2.92
C ASP A 70 -7.89 -7.25 1.83
N THR A 71 -8.18 -8.33 1.11
CA THR A 71 -7.40 -8.70 -0.08
C THR A 71 -8.05 -8.10 -1.32
N ILE A 72 -7.27 -7.42 -2.14
CA ILE A 72 -7.73 -6.86 -3.41
C ILE A 72 -7.76 -7.99 -4.46
N SER A 73 -8.94 -8.36 -4.93
CA SER A 73 -9.14 -9.58 -5.73
C SER A 73 -9.11 -9.37 -7.25
N TYR A 74 -9.17 -8.12 -7.72
CA TYR A 74 -9.36 -7.80 -9.14
C TYR A 74 -8.05 -7.66 -9.95
N PHE A 75 -6.87 -7.82 -9.34
CA PHE A 75 -5.60 -8.06 -10.05
C PHE A 75 -4.68 -9.01 -9.27
N LYS A 76 -3.76 -9.65 -9.99
CA LYS A 76 -2.81 -10.64 -9.45
C LYS A 76 -1.44 -9.97 -9.38
N SER A 77 -0.85 -9.85 -8.19
CA SER A 77 0.39 -9.09 -7.88
C SER A 77 0.18 -7.59 -7.63
N GLY A 78 0.50 -7.18 -6.41
CA GLY A 78 0.63 -5.78 -5.98
C GLY A 78 2.06 -5.40 -5.62
N ASP A 79 3.09 -5.99 -6.25
CA ASP A 79 4.47 -5.59 -5.93
C ASP A 79 4.64 -4.08 -6.18
N GLY A 80 5.21 -3.41 -5.19
CA GLY A 80 5.41 -1.96 -5.20
C GLY A 80 4.12 -1.15 -5.31
N ILE A 81 2.96 -1.70 -4.94
CA ILE A 81 1.67 -1.00 -5.01
C ILE A 81 1.68 0.32 -4.22
N LYS A 82 1.11 1.37 -4.81
CA LYS A 82 0.96 2.70 -4.22
C LYS A 82 -0.39 3.31 -4.55
N TRP A 83 -0.93 4.10 -3.62
CA TRP A 83 -2.12 4.92 -3.84
C TRP A 83 -1.80 6.14 -4.70
N SER A 84 -2.80 6.60 -5.46
CA SER A 84 -2.84 8.00 -5.84
C SER A 84 -3.27 8.87 -4.65
N PRO A 85 -2.84 10.15 -4.57
CA PRO A 85 -3.20 11.03 -3.46
C PRO A 85 -4.71 11.22 -3.23
N ASP A 86 -5.51 11.11 -4.30
CA ASP A 86 -6.98 11.21 -4.25
C ASP A 86 -7.67 9.88 -3.87
N GLY A 87 -6.93 8.78 -3.73
CA GLY A 87 -7.48 7.46 -3.43
C GLY A 87 -8.26 6.81 -4.56
N LEU A 88 -8.28 7.39 -5.75
CA LEU A 88 -9.08 6.88 -6.87
C LEU A 88 -8.34 5.83 -7.70
N TRP A 89 -7.02 5.76 -7.56
CA TRP A 89 -6.15 4.92 -8.37
C TRP A 89 -5.08 4.21 -7.55
N PHE A 90 -4.60 3.11 -8.12
CA PHE A 90 -3.37 2.45 -7.73
C PHE A 90 -2.39 2.46 -8.89
N ILE A 91 -1.10 2.53 -8.58
CA ILE A 91 -0.03 2.05 -9.45
C ILE A 91 0.55 0.78 -8.83
N ALA A 92 0.81 -0.25 -9.64
CA ALA A 92 1.35 -1.53 -9.18
C ALA A 92 2.09 -2.28 -10.29
N TYR A 93 2.74 -3.38 -9.94
CA TYR A 93 3.52 -4.21 -10.85
C TYR A 93 3.06 -5.69 -10.85
N ASP A 94 2.77 -6.22 -12.05
CA ASP A 94 2.39 -7.62 -12.30
C ASP A 94 3.20 -8.30 -13.41
N GLY A 95 4.38 -7.75 -13.72
CA GLY A 95 5.19 -8.07 -14.90
C GLY A 95 5.43 -6.84 -15.77
N ASP A 96 4.53 -5.86 -15.68
CA ASP A 96 4.71 -4.50 -16.16
C ASP A 96 4.09 -3.52 -15.16
N TRP A 97 4.51 -2.25 -15.20
CA TRP A 97 3.87 -1.21 -14.40
C TRP A 97 2.52 -0.82 -14.99
N PHE A 98 1.48 -0.87 -14.16
CA PHE A 98 0.12 -0.51 -14.55
C PHE A 98 -0.53 0.45 -13.56
N VAL A 99 -1.54 1.16 -14.05
CA VAL A 99 -2.45 1.98 -13.24
C VAL A 99 -3.85 1.40 -13.36
N ILE A 100 -4.60 1.36 -12.26
CA ILE A 100 -5.97 0.85 -12.20
C ILE A 100 -6.78 1.68 -11.21
N ARG A 101 -8.09 1.86 -11.43
CA ARG A 101 -8.93 2.48 -10.40
C ARG A 101 -8.97 1.61 -9.15
N SER A 102 -9.11 2.24 -7.98
CA SER A 102 -9.21 1.55 -6.70
C SER A 102 -10.45 0.65 -6.54
N ASN A 103 -11.41 0.75 -7.47
CA ASN A 103 -12.54 -0.17 -7.60
C ASN A 103 -12.33 -1.31 -8.62
N GLY A 104 -11.12 -1.43 -9.18
CA GLY A 104 -10.74 -2.47 -10.15
C GLY A 104 -11.08 -2.20 -11.60
N THR A 105 -11.58 -1.02 -11.94
CA THR A 105 -11.89 -0.65 -13.33
C THR A 105 -10.74 0.12 -13.99
N ASN A 106 -10.78 0.25 -15.32
CA ASN A 106 -9.85 1.11 -16.09
C ASN A 106 -8.36 0.81 -15.88
N LYS A 107 -7.97 -0.47 -15.95
CA LYS A 107 -6.55 -0.86 -15.94
C LYS A 107 -5.86 -0.50 -17.26
N TRP A 108 -4.68 0.10 -17.20
CA TRP A 108 -3.81 0.38 -18.34
C TRP A 108 -2.33 0.31 -17.95
N TYR A 109 -1.43 0.03 -18.90
CA TYR A 109 0.01 -0.10 -18.64
C TYR A 109 0.77 1.19 -18.99
N LEU A 110 1.77 1.55 -18.19
CA LEU A 110 2.59 2.75 -18.43
C LEU A 110 3.33 2.67 -19.77
N LYS A 111 3.81 1.48 -20.15
CA LYS A 111 4.53 1.25 -21.40
C LYS A 111 3.70 1.60 -22.64
N ASP A 112 2.37 1.54 -22.56
CA ASP A 112 1.48 1.86 -23.69
C ASP A 112 1.39 3.38 -23.95
N LEU A 113 1.85 4.20 -22.99
CA LEU A 113 1.90 5.66 -23.09
C LEU A 113 3.26 6.19 -23.57
N ILE A 114 4.32 5.39 -23.48
CA ILE A 114 5.67 5.78 -23.87
C ILE A 114 5.87 5.33 -25.32
N LYS A 115 6.17 6.29 -26.21
CA LYS A 115 6.48 6.05 -27.62
C LYS A 115 7.99 5.87 -27.84
#